data_AF-A0A930WFZ5-F1
#
_entry.id   AF-A0A930WFZ5-F1
#
_cell.length_a   1.000
_cell.length_b   1.000
_cell.length_c   1.000
_cell.angle_alpha   90.00
_cell.angle_beta   90.00
_cell.angle_gamma   90.00
#
_symmetry.space_group_name_H-M   'P 1'
#
loop_
_entity.id
_entity.type
_entity.pdbx_description
1 polymer ?
#
loop_
_entity_poly.entity_id
_entity_poly.type
_entity_poly.pdbx_seq_one_letter_code
_entity_poly.pdbx_strand_id
1 'polypeptide(L)'
;MIVWALFDSGNGSYTKAINTLNSSGEADIEVYPMGLDIENKNNHFIPLNLADYSRIFGNNKLFDSLDALPNPDLIIASLPCESWSRACAMANGTAYWKREDLSDSLFTPQKKPSPFTIRPKQYFIDAYHDYDFEKLHMKRINGELTAFNTIQIIKRYKPKYWIIENPATSKIWEYIQDILGFSIPYFNLTRYNNYDYPLQKPTKFAGNIFLGLNADIKPAKTTLTNFTKSYNERSNIPQKLLFEIFKTVQNQFEKEKQHDTI
;
A
#
# COMPACT_ATOMS: atom_id res chain seq x y z
N MET A 1 8.24 19.63 -7.29
CA MET A 1 8.56 18.43 -6.47
C MET A 1 8.32 17.20 -7.33
N ILE A 2 9.24 16.23 -7.37
CA ILE A 2 9.11 15.01 -8.19
C ILE A 2 8.49 13.89 -7.35
N VAL A 3 7.38 13.34 -7.82
CA VAL A 3 6.62 12.30 -7.12
C VAL A 3 6.58 11.03 -7.96
N TRP A 4 7.02 9.91 -7.41
CA TRP A 4 6.72 8.59 -7.97
C TRP A 4 5.48 8.02 -7.28
N ALA A 5 4.43 7.78 -8.07
CA ALA A 5 3.16 7.25 -7.60
C ALA A 5 3.06 5.76 -7.97
N LEU A 6 3.52 4.90 -7.05
CA LEU A 6 3.55 3.46 -7.26
C LEU A 6 2.16 2.85 -7.05
N PHE A 7 1.78 1.94 -7.95
CA PHE A 7 0.48 1.28 -8.00
C PHE A 7 -0.70 2.22 -8.31
N ASP A 8 -0.45 3.39 -8.92
CA ASP A 8 -1.50 4.34 -9.31
C ASP A 8 -2.15 4.00 -10.67
N SER A 9 -2.11 2.73 -11.08
CA SER A 9 -2.54 2.29 -12.41
C SER A 9 -4.05 2.07 -12.57
N GLY A 10 -4.80 2.02 -11.47
CA GLY A 10 -6.27 1.90 -11.50
C GLY A 10 -6.91 3.21 -11.96
N ASN A 11 -7.63 3.87 -11.06
CA ASN A 11 -8.26 5.15 -11.39
C ASN A 11 -7.33 6.38 -11.30
N GLY A 12 -6.03 6.20 -11.06
CA GLY A 12 -5.07 7.31 -10.96
C GLY A 12 -5.38 8.28 -9.82
N SER A 13 -5.63 7.78 -8.61
CA SER A 13 -6.09 8.62 -7.50
C SER A 13 -5.05 9.69 -7.15
N TYR A 14 -3.77 9.33 -7.11
CA TYR A 14 -2.68 10.26 -6.83
C TYR A 14 -2.50 11.27 -7.96
N THR A 15 -2.45 10.78 -9.20
CA THR A 15 -2.31 11.60 -10.40
C THR A 15 -3.42 12.65 -10.52
N LYS A 16 -4.69 12.25 -10.29
CA LYS A 16 -5.84 13.18 -10.31
C LYS A 16 -5.72 14.27 -9.24
N ALA A 17 -5.29 13.89 -8.04
CA ALA A 17 -5.17 14.84 -6.94
C ALA A 17 -4.07 15.88 -7.23
N ILE A 18 -2.92 15.42 -7.69
CA ILE A 18 -1.79 16.27 -8.08
C ILE A 18 -2.19 17.22 -9.22
N ASN A 19 -2.79 16.70 -10.29
CA ASN A 19 -3.22 17.52 -11.42
C ASN A 19 -4.21 18.62 -11.01
N THR A 20 -5.11 18.31 -10.06
CA THR A 20 -6.04 19.30 -9.53
C THR A 20 -5.31 20.42 -8.78
N LEU A 21 -4.37 20.07 -7.89
CA LEU A 21 -3.58 21.05 -7.13
C LEU A 21 -2.66 21.89 -8.02
N ASN A 22 -2.05 21.29 -9.04
CA ASN A 22 -1.23 22.02 -10.00
C ASN A 22 -2.09 23.00 -10.81
N SER A 23 -3.28 22.57 -11.25
CA SER A 23 -4.18 23.42 -12.04
C SER A 23 -4.77 24.59 -11.24
N SER A 24 -4.90 24.44 -9.92
CA SER A 24 -5.31 25.54 -9.03
C SER A 24 -4.16 26.45 -8.59
N GLY A 25 -2.92 26.15 -9.00
CA GLY A 25 -1.72 26.88 -8.58
C GLY A 25 -1.35 26.68 -7.11
N GLU A 26 -1.94 25.68 -6.45
CA GLU A 26 -1.65 25.34 -5.05
C GLU A 26 -0.43 24.43 -4.92
N ALA A 27 -0.02 23.79 -6.02
CA ALA A 27 1.13 22.90 -6.06
C ALA A 27 1.95 23.06 -7.35
N ASP A 28 3.24 22.71 -7.26
CA ASP A 28 4.10 22.46 -8.42
C ASP A 28 4.74 21.08 -8.29
N ILE A 29 3.99 20.07 -8.72
CA ILE A 29 4.34 18.66 -8.57
C ILE A 29 4.39 17.97 -9.94
N GLU A 30 5.53 17.35 -10.24
CA GLU A 30 5.69 16.46 -11.38
C GLU A 30 5.46 15.02 -10.93
N VAL A 31 4.52 14.31 -11.57
CA VAL A 31 4.10 12.97 -11.14
C VAL A 31 4.44 11.89 -12.18
N TYR A 32 5.00 10.79 -11.69
CA TYR A 32 5.33 9.60 -12.44
C TYR A 32 4.52 8.40 -11.90
N PRO A 33 3.29 8.18 -12.39
CA PRO A 33 2.47 7.04 -12.00
C PRO A 33 2.95 5.75 -12.64
N MET A 34 2.98 4.66 -11.87
CA MET A 34 3.52 3.37 -12.30
C MET A 34 2.66 2.21 -11.83
N GLY A 35 2.54 1.17 -12.65
CA GLY A 35 1.88 -0.06 -12.25
C GLY A 35 1.34 -0.88 -13.42
N LEU A 36 0.34 -1.70 -13.11
CA LEU A 36 -0.43 -2.49 -14.07
C LEU A 36 -1.93 -2.32 -13.74
N ASP A 37 -2.76 -1.99 -14.72
CA ASP A 37 -4.21 -1.89 -14.51
C ASP A 37 -4.83 -3.28 -14.66
N ILE A 38 -5.33 -3.84 -13.57
CA ILE A 38 -5.96 -5.17 -13.55
C ILE A 38 -7.22 -5.19 -14.43
N GLU A 39 -7.93 -4.06 -14.54
CA GLU A 39 -9.14 -3.97 -15.36
C GLU A 39 -8.85 -3.58 -16.82
N ASN A 40 -7.60 -3.27 -17.19
CA ASN A 40 -7.18 -2.81 -18.54
C ASN A 40 -8.05 -1.65 -19.09
N LYS A 41 -8.40 -0.69 -18.24
CA LYS A 41 -9.25 0.47 -18.59
C LYS A 41 -8.48 1.77 -18.71
N ASN A 42 -7.23 1.82 -18.23
CA ASN A 42 -6.45 3.04 -18.10
C ASN A 42 -5.07 2.91 -18.74
N ASN A 43 -4.50 4.04 -19.17
CA ASN A 43 -3.19 4.13 -19.84
C ASN A 43 -2.35 5.35 -19.41
N HIS A 44 -2.74 6.04 -18.34
CA HIS A 44 -2.10 7.28 -17.87
C HIS A 44 -0.81 7.03 -17.05
N PHE A 45 -0.34 5.79 -16.97
CA PHE A 45 0.76 5.34 -16.13
C PHE A 45 1.85 4.65 -16.96
N ILE A 46 3.06 4.61 -16.42
CA ILE A 46 4.17 3.84 -16.96
C ILE A 46 3.89 2.35 -16.69
N PRO A 47 3.69 1.51 -17.73
CA PRO A 47 3.41 0.10 -17.53
C PRO A 47 4.63 -0.61 -16.96
N LEU A 48 4.57 -0.93 -15.67
CA LEU A 48 5.70 -1.49 -14.93
C LEU A 48 5.22 -2.53 -13.93
N ASN A 49 5.75 -3.75 -14.05
CA ASN A 49 5.46 -4.81 -13.09
C ASN A 49 6.26 -4.58 -11.80
N LEU A 50 5.64 -3.94 -10.81
CA LEU A 50 6.24 -3.70 -9.49
C LEU A 50 6.41 -5.00 -8.66
N ALA A 51 5.86 -6.13 -9.11
CA ALA A 51 6.11 -7.46 -8.57
C ALA A 51 7.20 -8.24 -9.32
N ASP A 52 7.93 -7.60 -10.24
CA ASP A 52 8.93 -8.29 -11.05
C ASP A 52 10.06 -8.89 -10.18
N TYR A 53 10.34 -10.17 -10.42
CA TYR A 53 11.42 -10.90 -9.77
C TYR A 53 12.50 -11.35 -10.77
N SER A 54 12.38 -10.96 -12.04
CA SER A 54 13.23 -11.44 -13.14
C SER A 54 14.70 -11.06 -12.98
N ARG A 55 15.01 -10.10 -12.11
CA ARG A 55 16.37 -9.72 -11.69
C ARG A 55 17.20 -10.88 -11.14
N ILE A 56 16.58 -11.90 -10.54
CA ILE A 56 17.31 -13.11 -10.09
C ILE A 56 17.88 -13.93 -11.26
N PHE A 57 17.37 -13.70 -12.47
CA PHE A 57 17.83 -14.29 -13.73
C PHE A 57 18.59 -13.28 -14.60
N GLY A 58 19.04 -12.16 -14.03
CA GLY A 58 19.83 -11.14 -14.73
C GLY A 58 19.01 -10.12 -15.53
N ASN A 59 17.68 -10.19 -15.52
CA ASN A 59 16.84 -9.18 -16.17
C ASN A 59 16.48 -8.06 -15.18
N ASN A 60 17.10 -6.89 -15.33
CA ASN A 60 16.91 -5.75 -14.42
C ASN A 60 15.89 -4.72 -14.89
N LYS A 61 15.02 -5.07 -15.85
CA LYS A 61 14.08 -4.14 -16.50
C LYS A 61 13.30 -3.25 -15.52
N LEU A 62 12.89 -3.77 -14.35
CA LEU A 62 12.22 -2.96 -13.33
C LEU A 62 13.08 -1.75 -12.91
N PHE A 63 14.33 -1.98 -12.51
CA PHE A 63 15.23 -0.93 -12.04
C PHE A 63 15.80 -0.11 -13.19
N ASP A 64 16.07 -0.72 -14.35
CA ASP A 64 16.53 0.01 -15.53
C ASP A 64 15.48 1.05 -15.98
N SER A 65 14.19 0.70 -15.87
CA SER A 65 13.09 1.62 -16.18
C SER A 65 12.99 2.76 -15.17
N LEU A 66 13.24 2.48 -13.89
CA LEU A 66 13.19 3.48 -12.82
C LEU A 66 14.43 4.40 -12.84
N ASP A 67 15.60 3.87 -13.20
CA ASP A 67 16.85 4.64 -13.32
C ASP A 67 16.80 5.66 -14.47
N ALA A 68 15.94 5.44 -15.46
CA ALA A 68 15.72 6.38 -16.57
C ALA A 68 14.85 7.59 -16.18
N LEU A 69 14.21 7.57 -15.01
CA LEU A 69 13.34 8.64 -14.52
C LEU A 69 14.11 9.62 -13.63
N PRO A 70 13.64 10.87 -13.51
CA PRO A 70 14.18 11.79 -12.52
C PRO A 70 14.06 11.23 -11.10
N ASN A 71 15.09 11.47 -10.29
CA ASN A 71 15.12 10.97 -8.91
C ASN A 71 13.98 11.61 -8.09
N PRO A 72 13.19 10.82 -7.33
CA PRO A 72 12.00 11.33 -6.66
C PRO A 72 12.33 12.07 -5.36
N ASP A 73 11.60 13.15 -5.11
CA ASP A 73 11.54 13.79 -3.79
C ASP A 73 10.59 13.02 -2.85
N LEU A 74 9.49 12.49 -3.41
CA LEU A 74 8.50 11.68 -2.71
C LEU A 74 8.23 10.39 -3.48
N ILE A 75 8.25 9.26 -2.77
CA ILE A 75 7.65 8.01 -3.24
C ILE A 75 6.37 7.75 -2.45
N ILE A 76 5.22 7.70 -3.13
CA ILE A 76 3.95 7.32 -2.52
C ILE A 76 3.42 6.04 -3.19
N ALA A 77 2.99 5.07 -2.39
CA ALA A 77 2.65 3.74 -2.88
C ALA A 77 1.36 3.17 -2.25
N SER A 78 0.40 2.76 -3.08
CA SER A 78 -0.82 2.06 -2.64
C SER A 78 -0.73 0.56 -2.93
N LEU A 79 -0.04 -0.18 -2.07
CA LEU A 79 0.26 -1.59 -2.33
C LEU A 79 -1.03 -2.44 -2.38
N PRO A 80 -1.08 -3.46 -3.25
CA PRO A 80 -2.17 -4.43 -3.25
C PRO A 80 -2.37 -5.02 -1.85
N CYS A 81 -3.62 -4.97 -1.36
CA CYS A 81 -3.91 -5.30 0.04
C CYS A 81 -4.46 -6.73 0.23
N GLU A 82 -4.76 -7.46 -0.85
CA GLU A 82 -5.49 -8.73 -0.78
C GLU A 82 -4.79 -9.76 0.09
N SER A 83 -3.47 -9.93 -0.08
CA SER A 83 -2.65 -10.88 0.70
C SER A 83 -2.46 -10.47 2.15
N TRP A 84 -2.78 -9.23 2.51
CA TRP A 84 -2.48 -8.66 3.82
C TRP A 84 -3.72 -8.33 4.65
N SER A 85 -4.86 -8.14 3.98
CA SER A 85 -6.12 -7.72 4.59
C SER A 85 -6.87 -8.89 5.24
N ARG A 86 -7.83 -8.55 6.10
CA ARG A 86 -8.74 -9.51 6.74
C ARG A 86 -9.87 -10.00 5.82
N ALA A 87 -9.89 -9.63 4.55
CA ALA A 87 -10.98 -9.98 3.63
C ALA A 87 -11.13 -11.50 3.43
N CYS A 88 -10.03 -12.25 3.53
CA CYS A 88 -10.02 -13.72 3.50
C CYS A 88 -9.72 -14.27 4.90
N ALA A 89 -10.46 -13.81 5.91
CA ALA A 89 -10.28 -14.29 7.28
C ALA A 89 -10.59 -15.79 7.38
N MET A 90 -9.75 -16.51 8.09
CA MET A 90 -9.92 -17.92 8.44
C MET A 90 -9.52 -18.11 9.91
N ALA A 91 -9.82 -19.28 10.50
CA ALA A 91 -9.38 -19.60 11.85
C ALA A 91 -7.87 -19.32 12.03
N ASN A 92 -7.53 -18.61 13.10
CA ASN A 92 -6.16 -18.22 13.46
C ASN A 92 -5.40 -17.38 12.41
N GLY A 93 -6.09 -16.63 11.56
CA GLY A 93 -5.46 -15.65 10.66
C GLY A 93 -6.25 -15.36 9.39
N THR A 94 -5.56 -15.46 8.26
CA THR A 94 -6.17 -15.35 6.93
C THR A 94 -5.92 -16.62 6.11
N ALA A 95 -6.48 -16.66 4.91
CA ALA A 95 -6.13 -17.63 3.89
C ALA A 95 -4.63 -17.61 3.54
N TYR A 96 -3.98 -16.45 3.65
CA TYR A 96 -2.58 -16.27 3.28
C TYR A 96 -1.62 -16.57 4.44
N TRP A 97 -1.98 -16.12 5.65
CA TRP A 97 -1.11 -16.15 6.83
C TRP A 97 -1.85 -16.72 8.03
N LYS A 98 -1.38 -17.87 8.51
CA LYS A 98 -1.81 -18.51 9.75
C LYS A 98 -0.86 -18.12 10.88
N ARG A 99 -1.40 -17.93 12.08
CA ARG A 99 -0.66 -18.00 13.33
C ARG A 99 -0.76 -19.43 13.85
N GLU A 100 0.36 -20.02 14.20
CA GLU A 100 0.36 -21.37 14.76
C GLU A 100 -0.46 -21.43 16.05
N ASP A 101 -1.26 -22.48 16.16
CA ASP A 101 -2.06 -22.77 17.34
C ASP A 101 -1.19 -23.56 18.31
N LEU A 102 -0.96 -22.99 19.47
CA LEU A 102 -0.13 -23.57 20.51
C LEU A 102 -0.97 -23.97 21.74
N SER A 103 -2.30 -24.04 21.60
CA SER A 103 -3.21 -24.43 22.68
C SER A 103 -2.98 -25.86 23.19
N ASP A 104 -2.49 -26.76 22.33
CA ASP A 104 -2.12 -28.13 22.69
C ASP A 104 -0.68 -28.25 23.26
N SER A 105 -0.02 -27.13 23.54
CA SER A 105 1.32 -27.14 24.11
C SER A 105 1.28 -27.42 25.62
N LEU A 106 2.05 -28.42 26.06
CA LEU A 106 2.26 -28.72 27.49
C LEU A 106 2.87 -27.56 28.28
N PHE A 107 3.54 -26.63 27.60
CA PHE A 107 4.17 -25.45 28.19
C PHE A 107 3.72 -24.18 27.46
N THR A 108 3.63 -23.07 28.21
CA THR A 108 3.43 -21.76 27.60
C THR A 108 4.61 -21.42 26.69
N PRO A 109 4.37 -21.07 25.42
CA PRO A 109 5.43 -20.74 24.47
C PRO A 109 6.30 -19.60 24.96
N GLN A 110 7.60 -19.83 25.05
CA GLN A 110 8.58 -18.82 25.47
C GLN A 110 8.82 -17.74 24.40
N LYS A 111 8.40 -18.01 23.15
CA LYS A 111 8.42 -17.07 22.03
C LYS A 111 7.02 -16.99 21.43
N LYS A 112 6.61 -15.78 21.07
CA LYS A 112 5.36 -15.56 20.35
C LYS A 112 5.45 -16.26 18.97
N PRO A 113 4.49 -17.13 18.61
CA PRO A 113 4.49 -17.78 17.31
C PRO A 113 4.43 -16.75 16.18
N SER A 114 5.15 -17.06 15.10
CA SER A 114 5.18 -16.20 13.92
C SER A 114 3.76 -15.94 13.41
N PRO A 115 3.39 -14.68 13.14
CA PRO A 115 2.12 -14.35 12.53
C PRO A 115 2.09 -14.62 11.01
N PHE A 116 3.19 -15.13 10.43
CA PHE A 116 3.40 -15.37 8.99
C PHE A 116 3.68 -16.84 8.66
N THR A 117 2.85 -17.76 9.13
CA THR A 117 2.95 -19.17 8.73
C THR A 117 2.07 -19.42 7.50
N ILE A 118 2.59 -20.15 6.51
CA ILE A 118 1.83 -20.48 5.30
C ILE A 118 0.80 -21.56 5.63
N ARG A 119 -0.45 -21.35 5.20
CA ARG A 119 -1.53 -22.32 5.41
C ARG A 119 -1.41 -23.50 4.42
N PRO A 120 -1.45 -24.75 4.89
CA PRO A 120 -1.52 -25.93 4.02
C PRO A 120 -2.85 -26.00 3.26
N LYS A 121 -2.84 -26.57 2.05
CA LYS A 121 -4.06 -26.78 1.23
C LYS A 121 -5.16 -27.55 1.99
N GLN A 122 -4.77 -28.53 2.82
CA GLN A 122 -5.71 -29.36 3.59
C GLN A 122 -6.67 -28.53 4.46
N TYR A 123 -6.20 -27.43 5.06
CA TYR A 123 -7.03 -26.59 5.92
C TYR A 123 -8.17 -25.90 5.17
N PHE A 124 -8.05 -25.69 3.87
CA PHE A 124 -9.12 -25.13 3.05
C PHE A 124 -10.21 -26.17 2.78
N ILE A 125 -9.78 -27.42 2.54
CA ILE A 125 -10.65 -28.58 2.35
C ILE A 125 -11.43 -28.86 3.64
N ASP A 126 -10.74 -28.94 4.78
CA ASP A 126 -11.33 -29.27 6.08
C ASP A 126 -12.35 -28.22 6.55
N ALA A 127 -12.11 -26.95 6.22
CA ALA A 127 -12.99 -25.85 6.59
C ALA A 127 -14.13 -25.64 5.57
N TYR A 128 -14.28 -26.52 4.57
CA TYR A 128 -15.30 -26.45 3.52
C TYR A 128 -15.36 -25.07 2.83
N HIS A 129 -14.22 -24.40 2.72
CA HIS A 129 -14.15 -23.11 2.03
C HIS A 129 -13.97 -23.34 0.52
N ASP A 130 -14.84 -22.74 -0.27
CA ASP A 130 -14.76 -22.74 -1.74
C ASP A 130 -13.73 -21.73 -2.27
N TYR A 131 -12.56 -21.69 -1.62
CA TYR A 131 -11.47 -20.81 -2.02
C TYR A 131 -10.63 -21.46 -3.12
N ASP A 132 -10.37 -20.70 -4.17
CA ASP A 132 -9.38 -21.03 -5.19
C ASP A 132 -7.96 -20.91 -4.61
N PHE A 133 -7.41 -22.04 -4.16
CA PHE A 133 -6.10 -22.12 -3.51
C PHE A 133 -4.98 -21.61 -4.41
N GLU A 134 -5.00 -21.93 -5.70
CA GLU A 134 -3.94 -21.55 -6.64
C GLU A 134 -3.92 -20.02 -6.84
N LYS A 135 -5.10 -19.43 -7.01
CA LYS A 135 -5.24 -17.97 -7.08
C LYS A 135 -4.79 -17.28 -5.80
N LEU A 136 -5.14 -17.82 -4.64
CA LEU A 136 -4.67 -17.30 -3.35
C LEU A 136 -3.15 -17.41 -3.20
N HIS A 137 -2.57 -18.52 -3.64
CA HIS A 137 -1.13 -18.74 -3.62
C HIS A 137 -0.40 -17.68 -4.46
N MET A 138 -0.86 -17.46 -5.70
CA MET A 138 -0.30 -16.42 -6.58
C MET A 138 -0.48 -15.02 -6.02
N LYS A 139 -1.63 -14.71 -5.42
CA LYS A 139 -1.87 -13.43 -4.75
C LYS A 139 -0.93 -13.21 -3.56
N ARG A 140 -0.61 -14.26 -2.79
CA ARG A 140 0.36 -14.19 -1.70
C ARG A 140 1.74 -13.81 -2.24
N ILE A 141 2.24 -14.55 -3.23
CA ILE A 141 3.54 -14.30 -3.86
C ILE A 141 3.60 -12.87 -4.42
N ASN A 142 2.57 -12.45 -5.14
CA ASN A 142 2.48 -11.08 -5.65
C ASN A 142 2.53 -10.04 -4.52
N GLY A 143 1.82 -10.27 -3.43
CA GLY A 143 1.85 -9.42 -2.24
C GLY A 143 3.24 -9.31 -1.63
N GLU A 144 3.92 -10.44 -1.42
CA GLU A 144 5.28 -10.50 -0.89
C GLU A 144 6.28 -9.74 -1.79
N LEU A 145 6.22 -9.99 -3.12
CA LEU A 145 7.08 -9.35 -4.11
C LEU A 145 6.84 -7.83 -4.21
N THR A 146 5.57 -7.39 -4.23
CA THR A 146 5.24 -5.95 -4.28
C THR A 146 5.68 -5.21 -3.01
N ALA A 147 5.48 -5.81 -1.83
CA ALA A 147 5.97 -5.26 -0.57
C ALA A 147 7.49 -5.16 -0.57
N PHE A 148 8.16 -6.26 -0.91
CA PHE A 148 9.61 -6.32 -0.95
C PHE A 148 10.20 -5.31 -1.94
N ASN A 149 9.73 -5.29 -3.20
CA ASN A 149 10.24 -4.39 -4.23
C ASN A 149 9.96 -2.92 -3.89
N THR A 150 8.82 -2.58 -3.30
CA THR A 150 8.57 -1.20 -2.84
C THR A 150 9.65 -0.75 -1.86
N ILE A 151 10.01 -1.59 -0.88
CA ILE A 151 11.08 -1.30 0.06
C ILE A 151 12.45 -1.20 -0.63
N GLN A 152 12.74 -2.07 -1.61
CA GLN A 152 13.99 -1.99 -2.38
C GLN A 152 14.09 -0.70 -3.19
N ILE A 153 12.99 -0.25 -3.80
CA ILE A 153 12.90 1.02 -4.53
C ILE A 153 13.20 2.17 -3.57
N ILE A 154 12.52 2.25 -2.41
CA ILE A 154 12.77 3.30 -1.41
C ILE A 154 14.24 3.29 -0.95
N LYS A 155 14.82 2.10 -0.68
CA LYS A 155 16.23 1.97 -0.26
C LYS A 155 17.22 2.40 -1.33
N ARG A 156 16.94 2.15 -2.62
CA ARG A 156 17.82 2.49 -3.76
C ARG A 156 17.80 3.98 -4.03
N TYR A 157 16.62 4.56 -4.22
CA TYR A 157 16.47 5.96 -4.66
C TYR A 157 16.48 6.97 -3.52
N LYS A 158 16.26 6.51 -2.28
CA LYS A 158 16.37 7.31 -1.05
C LYS A 158 15.63 8.66 -1.16
N PRO A 159 14.33 8.65 -1.49
CA PRO A 159 13.57 9.89 -1.57
C PRO A 159 13.57 10.59 -0.22
N LYS A 160 13.42 11.91 -0.23
CA LYS A 160 13.32 12.70 1.00
C LYS A 160 12.12 12.26 1.83
N TYR A 161 11.00 11.99 1.16
CA TYR A 161 9.80 11.46 1.78
C TYR A 161 9.36 10.16 1.13
N TRP A 162 8.79 9.26 1.93
CA TRP A 162 8.11 8.09 1.42
C TRP A 162 6.86 7.80 2.24
N ILE A 163 5.82 7.34 1.55
CA ILE A 163 4.50 7.05 2.12
C ILE A 163 3.97 5.76 1.49
N ILE A 164 3.55 4.82 2.34
CA ILE A 164 2.95 3.53 1.97
C ILE A 164 1.52 3.52 2.51
N GLU A 165 0.55 3.32 1.63
CA GLU A 165 -0.87 3.20 1.94
C GLU A 165 -1.28 1.71 2.04
N ASN A 166 -2.01 1.39 3.10
CA ASN A 166 -2.72 0.11 3.22
C ASN A 166 -3.81 0.19 4.30
N PRO A 167 -4.77 -0.76 4.35
CA PRO A 167 -5.72 -0.84 5.47
C PRO A 167 -5.04 -0.85 6.85
N ALA A 168 -5.67 -0.22 7.84
CA ALA A 168 -5.04 0.03 9.14
C ALA A 168 -4.66 -1.26 9.90
N THR A 169 -5.43 -2.33 9.71
CA THR A 169 -5.24 -3.64 10.35
C THR A 169 -4.52 -4.65 9.45
N SER A 170 -3.95 -4.18 8.33
CA SER A 170 -3.19 -5.00 7.39
C SER A 170 -1.96 -5.63 8.04
N LYS A 171 -1.70 -6.91 7.73
CA LYS A 171 -0.48 -7.61 8.17
C LYS A 171 0.79 -7.07 7.50
N ILE A 172 0.65 -6.25 6.46
CA ILE A 172 1.81 -5.68 5.75
C ILE A 172 2.69 -4.84 6.68
N TRP A 173 2.11 -4.22 7.71
CA TRP A 173 2.85 -3.37 8.66
C TRP A 173 3.85 -4.19 9.47
N GLU A 174 3.38 -5.30 10.07
CA GLU A 174 4.24 -6.27 10.75
C GLU A 174 5.25 -6.88 9.76
N TYR A 175 4.84 -7.15 8.52
CA TYR A 175 5.72 -7.75 7.51
C TYR A 175 6.89 -6.82 7.14
N ILE A 176 6.61 -5.53 6.90
CA ILE A 176 7.64 -4.55 6.55
C ILE A 176 8.62 -4.34 7.72
N GLN A 177 8.12 -4.23 8.95
CA GLN A 177 8.97 -3.99 10.12
C GLN A 177 9.76 -5.23 10.54
N ASP A 178 9.08 -6.36 10.72
CA ASP A 178 9.67 -7.55 11.37
C ASP A 178 10.32 -8.50 10.37
N ILE A 179 9.72 -8.67 9.17
CA ILE A 179 10.24 -9.61 8.15
C ILE A 179 11.23 -8.92 7.22
N LEU A 180 10.91 -7.72 6.74
CA LEU A 180 11.80 -6.97 5.84
C LEU A 180 12.82 -6.09 6.59
N GLY A 181 12.67 -5.95 7.90
CA GLY A 181 13.58 -5.14 8.74
C GLY A 181 13.60 -3.67 8.35
N PHE A 182 12.48 -3.11 7.89
CA PHE A 182 12.39 -1.72 7.46
C PHE A 182 11.59 -0.89 8.48
N SER A 183 12.28 0.02 9.16
CA SER A 183 11.67 0.86 10.18
C SER A 183 10.68 1.85 9.58
N ILE A 184 9.53 2.01 10.25
CA ILE A 184 8.48 2.94 9.88
C ILE A 184 8.31 3.94 11.02
N PRO A 185 8.80 5.18 10.87
CA PRO A 185 8.73 6.19 11.92
C PRO A 185 7.30 6.63 12.25
N TYR A 186 6.44 6.79 11.22
CA TYR A 186 5.09 7.32 11.40
C TYR A 186 4.03 6.40 10.81
N PHE A 187 3.00 6.10 11.61
CA PHE A 187 1.79 5.42 11.16
C PHE A 187 0.62 6.40 11.19
N ASN A 188 0.42 7.15 10.10
CA ASN A 188 -0.65 8.15 10.03
C ASN A 188 -2.00 7.45 9.79
N LEU A 189 -2.71 7.15 10.88
CA LEU A 189 -4.04 6.54 10.84
C LEU A 189 -5.06 7.56 10.32
N THR A 190 -5.95 7.09 9.45
CA THR A 190 -7.10 7.86 8.98
C THR A 190 -8.27 6.93 8.67
N ARG A 191 -9.44 7.50 8.34
CA ARG A 191 -10.58 6.76 7.80
C ARG A 191 -11.10 7.49 6.58
N TYR A 192 -11.26 6.79 5.47
CA TYR A 192 -11.64 7.42 4.21
C TYR A 192 -13.01 8.14 4.26
N ASN A 193 -13.94 7.71 5.11
CA ASN A 193 -15.23 8.39 5.27
C ASN A 193 -15.13 9.77 5.92
N ASN A 194 -14.01 10.10 6.57
CA ASN A 194 -13.72 11.46 7.01
C ASN A 194 -13.46 12.41 5.81
N TYR A 195 -13.32 11.85 4.61
CA TYR A 195 -12.96 12.53 3.37
C TYR A 195 -13.92 12.19 2.22
N ASP A 196 -15.22 12.05 2.52
CA ASP A 196 -16.32 11.78 1.57
C ASP A 196 -16.37 10.38 0.94
N TYR A 197 -15.63 9.41 1.48
CA TYR A 197 -15.84 8.03 1.09
C TYR A 197 -17.09 7.43 1.76
N PRO A 198 -17.88 6.60 1.05
CA PRO A 198 -19.16 6.10 1.59
C PRO A 198 -19.00 5.03 2.68
N LEU A 199 -17.87 4.31 2.70
CA LEU A 199 -17.57 3.28 3.70
C LEU A 199 -16.58 3.79 4.75
N GLN A 200 -16.76 3.37 6.00
CA GLN A 200 -15.71 3.53 7.00
C GLN A 200 -14.57 2.55 6.66
N LYS A 201 -13.54 3.06 5.99
CA LYS A 201 -12.32 2.31 5.62
C LYS A 201 -11.15 2.85 6.44
N PRO A 202 -10.82 2.24 7.60
CA PRO A 202 -9.64 2.58 8.36
C PRO A 202 -8.37 2.23 7.57
N THR A 203 -7.51 3.22 7.40
CA THR A 203 -6.30 3.14 6.56
C THR A 203 -5.13 3.79 7.27
N LYS A 204 -3.92 3.32 7.03
CA LYS A 204 -2.69 3.99 7.46
C LYS A 204 -1.92 4.45 6.23
N PHE A 205 -1.39 5.67 6.31
CA PHE A 205 -0.36 6.20 5.42
C PHE A 205 0.95 6.19 6.20
N ALA A 206 1.66 5.07 6.12
CA ALA A 206 2.85 4.83 6.90
C ALA A 206 4.08 5.37 6.17
N GLY A 207 4.95 6.10 6.86
CA GLY A 207 5.97 6.90 6.18
C GLY A 207 7.08 7.38 7.10
N ASN A 208 8.01 8.14 6.53
CA ASN A 208 8.99 8.94 7.28
C ASN A 208 8.53 10.38 7.54
N ILE A 209 7.27 10.70 7.27
CA ILE A 209 6.66 12.01 7.54
C ILE A 209 5.38 11.85 8.37
N PHE A 210 5.20 12.74 9.34
CA PHE A 210 3.94 12.88 10.07
C PHE A 210 2.95 13.73 9.26
N LEU A 211 1.76 13.20 9.05
CA LEU A 211 0.73 13.81 8.18
C LEU A 211 -0.43 14.44 8.95
N GLY A 212 -0.61 14.13 10.24
CA GLY A 212 -1.67 14.74 11.06
C GLY A 212 -3.12 14.44 10.64
N LEU A 213 -3.35 13.34 9.92
CA LEU A 213 -4.64 13.03 9.28
C LEU A 213 -5.78 12.82 10.29
N ASN A 214 -7.02 13.14 9.87
CA ASN A 214 -8.20 12.92 10.71
C ASN A 214 -8.50 11.41 10.88
N ALA A 215 -8.46 10.96 12.14
CA ALA A 215 -8.71 9.59 12.54
C ALA A 215 -9.98 9.41 13.41
N ASP A 216 -10.93 10.34 13.35
CA ASP A 216 -12.17 10.24 14.11
C ASP A 216 -13.03 9.08 13.64
N ILE A 217 -13.73 8.42 14.57
CA ILE A 217 -14.68 7.35 14.26
C ILE A 217 -16.03 7.99 13.92
N LYS A 218 -16.35 8.08 12.63
CA LYS A 218 -17.66 8.53 12.13
C LYS A 218 -18.44 7.36 11.51
N PRO A 219 -19.77 7.31 11.61
CA PRO A 219 -20.57 6.25 10.99
C PRO A 219 -20.37 6.22 9.47
N ALA A 220 -20.44 5.02 8.88
CA ALA A 220 -20.42 4.84 7.43
C ALA A 220 -21.76 5.29 6.82
N LYS A 221 -21.74 5.80 5.59
CA LYS A 221 -22.96 6.16 4.85
C LYS A 221 -23.68 4.93 4.29
N THR A 222 -22.93 3.85 4.04
CA THR A 222 -23.46 2.59 3.51
C THR A 222 -22.63 1.39 3.99
N THR A 223 -23.04 0.19 3.59
CA THR A 223 -22.35 -1.08 3.86
C THR A 223 -21.61 -1.58 2.62
N LEU A 224 -20.63 -2.47 2.83
CA LEU A 224 -19.87 -3.08 1.71
C LEU A 224 -20.77 -3.85 0.73
N THR A 225 -21.86 -4.45 1.24
CA THR A 225 -22.86 -5.18 0.45
C THR A 225 -23.61 -4.27 -0.53
N ASN A 226 -23.86 -3.03 -0.13
CA ASN A 226 -24.59 -2.03 -0.94
C ASN A 226 -23.65 -1.11 -1.72
N PHE A 227 -22.36 -1.43 -1.77
CA PHE A 227 -21.36 -0.67 -2.49
C PHE A 227 -20.95 -1.39 -3.79
N THR A 228 -20.40 -0.65 -4.75
CA THR A 228 -19.93 -1.17 -6.05
C THR A 228 -19.07 -2.43 -5.93
N LYS A 229 -19.08 -3.29 -6.95
CA LYS A 229 -18.20 -4.47 -7.06
C LYS A 229 -16.92 -4.19 -7.85
N SER A 230 -16.76 -3.03 -8.49
CA SER A 230 -15.53 -2.69 -9.23
C SER A 230 -14.33 -2.64 -8.28
N TYR A 231 -13.22 -3.23 -8.72
CA TYR A 231 -11.97 -3.18 -7.97
C TYR A 231 -11.43 -1.76 -7.94
N ASN A 232 -11.38 -1.11 -9.11
CA ASN A 232 -10.87 0.25 -9.25
C ASN A 232 -11.68 1.28 -8.43
N GLU A 233 -12.99 1.11 -8.31
CA GLU A 233 -13.80 2.00 -7.46
C GLU A 233 -13.59 1.76 -5.94
N ARG A 234 -13.36 0.51 -5.52
CA ARG A 234 -13.09 0.16 -4.11
C ARG A 234 -11.69 0.55 -3.64
N SER A 235 -10.74 0.65 -4.57
CA SER A 235 -9.37 1.07 -4.31
C SER A 235 -9.18 2.58 -4.37
N ASN A 236 -10.19 3.35 -4.84
CA ASN A 236 -10.11 4.81 -4.89
C ASN A 236 -9.77 5.43 -3.54
N ILE A 237 -8.75 6.29 -3.56
CA ILE A 237 -8.37 7.11 -2.41
C ILE A 237 -9.12 8.44 -2.55
N PRO A 238 -9.79 8.92 -1.49
CA PRO A 238 -10.56 10.15 -1.58
C PRO A 238 -9.68 11.35 -1.92
N GLN A 239 -10.13 12.18 -2.86
CA GLN A 239 -9.34 13.32 -3.35
C GLN A 239 -9.05 14.34 -2.24
N LYS A 240 -10.02 14.63 -1.36
CA LYS A 240 -9.82 15.54 -0.22
C LYS A 240 -8.70 15.07 0.72
N LEU A 241 -8.60 13.76 0.95
CA LEU A 241 -7.52 13.17 1.75
C LEU A 241 -6.17 13.37 1.05
N LEU A 242 -6.10 13.09 -0.24
CA LEU A 242 -4.88 13.28 -1.01
C LEU A 242 -4.45 14.74 -1.07
N PHE A 243 -5.38 15.69 -1.16
CA PHE A 243 -5.06 17.11 -1.09
C PHE A 243 -4.38 17.47 0.25
N GLU A 244 -4.91 16.97 1.37
CA GLU A 244 -4.31 17.20 2.69
C GLU A 244 -2.90 16.60 2.78
N ILE A 245 -2.71 15.38 2.25
CA ILE A 245 -1.40 14.70 2.24
C ILE A 245 -0.40 15.48 1.39
N PHE A 246 -0.72 15.80 0.12
CA PHE A 246 0.21 16.47 -0.78
C PHE A 246 0.55 17.88 -0.31
N LYS A 247 -0.43 18.64 0.20
CA LYS A 247 -0.17 19.96 0.79
C LYS A 247 0.76 19.87 1.99
N THR A 248 0.55 18.89 2.87
CA THR A 248 1.43 18.69 4.03
C THR A 248 2.87 18.38 3.60
N VAL A 249 3.05 17.46 2.65
CA VAL A 249 4.39 17.11 2.14
C VAL A 249 5.03 18.29 1.43
N GLN A 250 4.30 19.00 0.57
CA GLN A 250 4.82 20.13 -0.18
C GLN A 250 5.23 21.28 0.73
N ASN A 251 4.40 21.63 1.72
CA ASN A 251 4.74 22.65 2.71
C ASN A 251 6.04 22.31 3.47
N GLN A 252 6.25 21.02 3.79
CA GLN A 252 7.47 20.57 4.43
C GLN A 252 8.68 20.66 3.47
N PHE A 253 8.50 20.24 2.23
CA PHE A 253 9.52 20.29 1.18
C PHE A 253 9.99 21.72 0.89
N GLU A 254 9.07 22.68 0.81
CA GLU A 254 9.37 24.09 0.54
C GLU A 254 10.09 24.77 1.71
N LYS A 255 9.67 24.50 2.95
CA LYS A 255 10.35 25.02 4.14
C LYS A 255 11.81 24.56 4.20
N GLU A 256 12.05 23.29 3.92
CA GLU A 256 13.41 22.75 3.95
C GLU A 256 14.27 23.31 2.81
N LYS A 257 13.72 23.51 1.61
CA LYS A 257 14.44 24.21 0.54
C LYS A 257 14.87 25.61 0.94
N GLN A 258 14.01 26.37 1.60
CA GLN A 258 14.35 27.72 2.06
C GLN A 258 15.48 27.71 3.10
N HIS A 259 15.52 26.70 3.97
CA HIS A 259 16.62 26.53 4.93
C HIS A 259 17.95 26.14 4.26
N ASP A 260 17.91 25.36 3.18
CA ASP A 260 19.12 24.97 2.43
C ASP A 260 19.71 26.13 1.58
N THR A 261 19.00 27.26 1.45
CA THR A 261 19.44 28.43 0.65
C THR A 261 19.97 29.59 1.50
N ILE A 262 19.98 29.47 2.84
CA ILE A 262 20.50 30.47 3.80
C ILE A 262 21.81 29.95 4.40
#